data_AF-A0ABD6F1Y5-F1
#
_entry.id   AF-A0ABD6F1Y5-F1
#
_cell.length_a   1.000
_cell.length_b   1.000
_cell.length_c   1.000
_cell.angle_alpha   90.00
_cell.angle_beta   90.00
_cell.angle_gamma   90.00
#
_symmetry.space_group_name_H-M   'P 1'
#
loop_
_entity.id
_entity.type
_entity.pdbx_description
1 polymer ?
#
loop_
_entity_poly.entity_id
_entity_poly.type
_entity_poly.pdbx_seq_one_letter_code
_entity_poly.pdbx_strand_id
1 'polypeptide(L)'
;MQSGIFLKCPNITNSLKEDECPEMSWIGAAFGATSPDGYGICYRFAGNHSICAHITSFKSSKDTNSHRFRQHLIDSFEEIAGIFE
;
A
#
# COMPACT_ATOMS: atom_id res chain seq x y z
N MET A 1 -25.93 -11.37 12.21
CA MET A 1 -25.20 -11.23 10.94
C MET A 1 -24.39 -9.95 11.03
N GLN A 2 -23.08 -10.05 11.21
CA GLN A 2 -22.19 -8.88 11.27
C GLN A 2 -22.11 -8.25 9.87
N SER A 3 -22.61 -7.03 9.75
CA SER A 3 -22.39 -6.18 8.58
C SER A 3 -20.99 -5.56 8.68
N GLY A 4 -19.95 -6.37 8.44
CA GLY A 4 -18.61 -5.87 8.20
C GLY A 4 -18.49 -5.38 6.76
N ILE A 5 -17.84 -4.24 6.53
CA ILE A 5 -17.46 -3.81 5.19
C ILE A 5 -16.44 -4.83 4.67
N PHE A 6 -16.88 -5.77 3.84
CA PHE A 6 -15.97 -6.73 3.21
C PHE A 6 -15.29 -6.02 2.04
N LEU A 7 -14.14 -5.39 2.29
CA LEU A 7 -13.26 -4.84 1.25
C LEU A 7 -12.67 -6.00 0.44
N LYS A 8 -13.49 -6.57 -0.46
CA LYS A 8 -13.02 -7.59 -1.41
C LYS A 8 -12.13 -6.90 -2.43
N CYS A 9 -10.94 -7.44 -2.64
CA CYS A 9 -10.08 -7.00 -3.73
C CYS A 9 -10.85 -7.06 -5.07
N PRO A 10 -10.78 -6.01 -5.90
CA PRO A 10 -11.52 -5.97 -7.15
C PRO A 10 -11.05 -7.09 -8.08
N ASN A 11 -12.01 -7.78 -8.71
CA ASN A 11 -11.72 -8.80 -9.71
C ASN A 11 -11.50 -8.14 -11.07
N ILE A 12 -10.24 -8.03 -11.47
CA ILE A 12 -9.83 -7.38 -12.73
C ILE A 12 -9.41 -8.43 -13.75
N THR A 13 -9.88 -8.28 -14.98
CA THR A 13 -9.48 -9.15 -16.09
C THR A 13 -7.96 -9.15 -16.28
N ASN A 14 -7.38 -10.33 -16.54
CA ASN A 14 -5.95 -10.52 -16.76
C ASN A 14 -5.05 -10.18 -15.55
N SER A 15 -5.62 -10.19 -14.33
CA SER A 15 -4.88 -10.13 -13.08
C SER A 15 -4.74 -11.52 -12.46
N LEU A 16 -3.61 -11.77 -11.81
CA LEU A 16 -3.40 -12.99 -11.03
C LEU A 16 -4.39 -13.02 -9.87
N LYS A 17 -4.88 -14.23 -9.54
CA LYS A 17 -5.62 -14.46 -8.30
C LYS A 17 -4.62 -14.61 -7.17
N GLU A 18 -4.19 -13.50 -6.62
CA GLU A 18 -3.11 -13.47 -5.61
C GLU A 18 -3.48 -14.13 -4.28
N ASP A 19 -4.76 -14.34 -3.99
CA ASP A 19 -5.17 -15.17 -2.85
C ASP A 19 -4.92 -16.67 -3.07
N GLU A 20 -4.89 -17.13 -4.34
CA GLU A 20 -4.60 -18.53 -4.69
C GLU A 20 -3.09 -18.77 -4.84
N CYS A 21 -2.32 -17.74 -5.22
CA CYS A 21 -0.85 -17.79 -5.38
C CYS A 21 -0.18 -16.54 -4.76
N PRO A 22 -0.09 -16.42 -3.42
CA PRO A 22 0.44 -15.24 -2.74
C PRO A 22 1.90 -14.93 -3.09
N GLU A 23 2.70 -15.94 -3.37
CA GLU A 23 4.11 -15.84 -3.76
C GLU A 23 4.33 -15.19 -5.13
N MET A 24 3.28 -15.16 -5.97
CA MET A 24 3.29 -14.51 -7.28
C MET A 24 2.82 -13.06 -7.21
N SER A 25 2.52 -12.55 -6.01
CA SER A 25 2.18 -11.15 -5.78
C SER A 25 3.35 -10.24 -6.15
N TRP A 26 3.02 -9.07 -6.68
CA TRP A 26 4.02 -8.11 -7.15
C TRP A 26 3.69 -6.69 -6.69
N ILE A 27 4.75 -5.88 -6.58
CA ILE A 27 4.72 -4.56 -5.93
C ILE A 27 3.91 -3.50 -6.70
N GLY A 28 3.54 -3.77 -7.96
CA GLY A 28 2.89 -2.81 -8.82
C GLY A 28 3.88 -1.90 -9.55
N ALA A 29 3.40 -0.71 -9.94
CA ALA A 29 4.18 0.30 -10.63
C ALA A 29 4.88 1.27 -9.66
N ALA A 30 5.67 2.18 -10.22
CA ALA A 30 6.45 3.17 -9.48
C ALA A 30 6.47 4.52 -10.21
N PHE A 31 6.45 5.61 -9.46
CA PHE A 31 6.73 6.94 -10.00
C PHE A 31 7.44 7.81 -8.95
N GLY A 32 8.19 8.80 -9.43
CA GLY A 32 8.90 9.76 -8.58
C GLY A 32 7.95 10.80 -7.98
N ALA A 33 8.37 11.45 -6.89
CA ALA A 33 7.66 12.60 -6.35
C ALA A 33 7.55 13.72 -7.40
N THR A 34 6.39 14.39 -7.45
CA THR A 34 6.15 15.52 -8.38
C THR A 34 6.66 16.86 -7.84
N SER A 35 7.07 16.91 -6.57
CA SER A 35 7.64 18.08 -5.91
C SER A 35 8.94 17.71 -5.19
N PRO A 36 9.95 18.62 -5.13
CA PRO A 36 11.20 18.37 -4.41
C PRO A 36 11.01 17.95 -2.94
N ASP A 37 9.98 18.47 -2.29
CA ASP A 37 9.60 18.24 -0.89
C ASP A 37 8.40 17.28 -0.74
N GLY A 38 8.02 16.58 -1.82
CA GLY A 38 6.90 15.64 -1.84
C GLY A 38 7.29 14.17 -1.81
N TYR A 39 6.26 13.33 -1.91
CA TYR A 39 6.38 11.87 -2.08
C TYR A 39 5.68 11.42 -3.35
N GLY A 40 6.20 10.37 -3.99
CA GLY A 40 5.46 9.58 -4.98
C GLY A 40 5.01 8.27 -4.32
N ILE A 41 3.71 7.95 -4.38
CA ILE A 41 3.17 6.76 -3.71
C ILE A 41 2.28 6.01 -4.70
N CYS A 42 2.69 4.80 -5.07
CA CYS A 42 1.85 3.84 -5.77
C CYS A 42 1.50 2.72 -4.80
N TYR A 43 0.23 2.33 -4.71
CA TYR A 43 -0.18 1.21 -3.88
C TYR A 43 -1.23 0.35 -4.59
N ARG A 44 -1.33 -0.90 -4.15
CA ARG A 44 -2.40 -1.82 -4.53
C ARG A 44 -2.63 -2.86 -3.44
N PHE A 45 -3.83 -3.42 -3.44
CA PHE A 45 -4.12 -4.63 -2.69
C PHE A 45 -3.59 -5.83 -3.48
N ALA A 46 -2.72 -6.62 -2.85
CA ALA A 46 -2.23 -7.87 -3.38
C ALA A 46 -3.01 -9.00 -2.70
N GLY A 47 -4.14 -9.35 -3.31
CA GLY A 47 -5.17 -10.15 -2.65
C GLY A 47 -5.64 -9.55 -1.32
N ASN A 48 -6.35 -10.36 -0.53
CA ASN A 48 -6.83 -9.98 0.81
C ASN A 48 -5.76 -10.18 1.90
N HIS A 49 -4.52 -10.49 1.52
CA HIS A 49 -3.44 -10.82 2.46
C HIS A 49 -2.40 -9.71 2.61
N SER A 50 -2.30 -8.76 1.66
CA SER A 50 -1.32 -7.70 1.75
C SER A 50 -1.68 -6.43 0.98
N ILE A 51 -1.11 -5.31 1.43
CA ILE A 51 -1.09 -4.05 0.71
C ILE A 51 0.35 -3.83 0.25
N CYS A 52 0.58 -3.78 -1.05
CA CYS A 52 1.88 -3.44 -1.62
C CYS A 52 1.92 -1.94 -1.88
N ALA A 53 2.94 -1.25 -1.36
CA ALA A 53 3.17 0.16 -1.58
C ALA A 53 4.62 0.44 -1.99
N HIS A 54 4.79 1.24 -3.03
CA HIS A 54 6.07 1.80 -3.43
C HIS A 54 6.08 3.30 -3.15
N ILE A 55 6.96 3.71 -2.24
CA ILE A 55 7.07 5.09 -1.75
C ILE A 55 8.42 5.65 -2.19
N THR A 56 8.38 6.79 -2.88
CA THR A 56 9.56 7.50 -3.36
C THR A 56 9.61 8.92 -2.80
N SER A 57 10.81 9.43 -2.58
CA SER A 57 11.08 10.80 -2.16
C SER A 57 12.44 11.22 -2.69
N PHE A 58 12.67 12.52 -2.85
CA PHE A 58 13.98 13.00 -3.28
C PHE A 58 15.00 12.89 -2.15
N LYS A 59 16.16 12.28 -2.42
CA LYS A 59 17.26 12.18 -1.45
C LYS A 59 17.82 13.54 -1.01
N SER A 60 17.65 14.57 -1.85
CA SER A 60 18.08 15.94 -1.57
C SER A 60 17.18 16.69 -0.60
N SER A 61 15.94 16.22 -0.38
CA SER A 61 15.01 16.84 0.55
C SER A 61 15.25 16.35 1.97
N LYS A 62 15.50 17.29 2.87
CA LYS A 62 15.71 17.01 4.31
C LYS A 62 14.39 16.73 5.03
N ASP A 63 13.28 17.19 4.47
CA ASP A 63 11.97 17.11 5.10
C ASP A 63 11.25 15.80 4.75
N THR A 64 11.64 15.15 3.64
CA THR A 64 11.05 13.88 3.20
C THR A 64 11.94 12.67 3.46
N ASN A 65 11.33 11.55 3.84
CA ASN A 65 12.03 10.27 3.99
C ASN A 65 11.06 9.11 3.74
N SER A 66 11.23 8.41 2.62
CA SER A 66 10.36 7.30 2.21
C SER A 66 10.30 6.14 3.22
N HIS A 67 11.40 5.87 3.94
CA HIS A 67 11.41 4.83 4.98
C HIS A 67 10.64 5.27 6.22
N ARG A 68 10.79 6.53 6.64
CA ARG A 68 10.01 7.09 7.75
C ARG A 68 8.52 7.11 7.41
N PHE A 69 8.17 7.51 6.18
CA PHE A 69 6.79 7.47 5.70
C PHE A 69 6.22 6.05 5.71
N ARG A 70 6.98 5.06 5.25
CA ARG A 70 6.57 3.64 5.31
C ARG A 70 6.22 3.22 6.74
N GLN A 71 7.04 3.60 7.73
CA GLN A 71 6.77 3.23 9.11
C GLN A 71 5.46 3.86 9.59
N HIS A 72 5.29 5.17 9.37
CA HIS A 72 4.03 5.85 9.74
C HIS A 72 2.81 5.26 9.05
N LEU A 73 2.94 4.81 7.80
CA LEU A 73 1.84 4.16 7.09
C LEU A 73 1.46 2.81 7.74
N ILE A 74 2.44 2.01 8.17
CA ILE A 74 2.20 0.76 8.90
C ILE A 74 1.51 1.06 10.23
N ASP A 75 2.07 1.97 11.03
CA ASP A 75 1.52 2.35 12.34
C ASP A 75 0.08 2.84 12.19
N SER A 76 -0.20 3.66 11.17
CA SER A 76 -1.55 4.20 10.91
C SER A 76 -2.54 3.10 10.53
N PHE A 77 -2.13 2.09 9.76
CA PHE A 77 -3.01 0.97 9.42
C PHE A 77 -3.29 0.07 10.62
N GLU A 78 -2.29 -0.17 11.47
CA GLU A 78 -2.49 -0.90 12.72
C GLU A 78 -3.43 -0.15 13.67
N GLU A 79 -3.26 1.16 13.81
CA GLU A 79 -4.17 2.01 14.58
C GLU A 79 -5.60 1.97 14.04
N ILE A 80 -5.78 2.11 12.72
CA ILE A 80 -7.10 2.05 12.09
C ILE A 80 -7.74 0.67 12.31
N ALA A 81 -6.97 -0.42 12.16
CA ALA A 81 -7.46 -1.77 12.39
C ALA A 81 -7.96 -1.95 13.84
N GLY A 82 -7.20 -1.46 14.82
CA GLY A 82 -7.57 -1.52 16.24
C GLY A 82 -8.82 -0.74 16.62
N ILE A 83 -9.32 0.18 15.78
CA ILE A 83 -10.62 0.86 15.99
C ILE A 83 -11.80 -0.09 15.74
N PHE A 84 -11.63 -1.12 14.91
CA PHE A 84 -12.69 -2.02 14.47
C PHE A 84 -12.64 -3.42 15.13
N GLU A 85 -11.67 -3.67 16.01
CA GLU A 85 -11.60 -4.84 16.89
C GLU A 85 -12.46 -4.65 18.15
#